data_AF-A0A9C7QLP1-F1
#
_entry.id   AF-A0A9C7QLP1-F1
#
_cell.length_a   1.000
_cell.length_b   1.000
_cell.length_c   1.000
_cell.angle_alpha   90.00
_cell.angle_beta   90.00
_cell.angle_gamma   90.00
#
_symmetry.space_group_name_H-M   'P 1'
#
loop_
_entity.id
_entity.type
_entity.pdbx_description
1 polymer ?
#
loop_
_entity_poly.entity_id
_entity_poly.type
_entity_poly.pdbx_seq_one_letter_code
_entity_poly.pdbx_strand_id
1 'polypeptide(L)' 'MTRRADRLFQIVQILRGRRLTTAALLAERLEVSERTIYRDIRDLSLSGVPVEGEAG' A
#
# COMPACT_ATOMS: atom_id res chain seq x y z
N MET A 1 -2.29 -16.94 6.35
CA MET A 1 -1.72 -15.63 6.75
C MET A 1 -0.79 -15.15 5.65
N THR A 2 -1.17 -14.11 4.91
CA THR A 2 -0.30 -13.46 3.93
C THR A 2 0.89 -12.84 4.66
N ARG A 3 2.13 -13.17 4.26
CA ARG A 3 3.31 -12.59 4.92
C ARG A 3 3.37 -11.10 4.59
N ARG A 4 3.89 -10.29 5.53
CA ARG A 4 4.04 -8.84 5.33
C ARG A 4 4.78 -8.50 4.04
N ALA A 5 5.86 -9.23 3.74
CA ALA A 5 6.64 -9.03 2.51
C ALA A 5 5.80 -9.21 1.24
N ASP A 6 4.96 -10.25 1.18
CA ASP A 6 4.07 -10.50 0.05
C ASP A 6 3.09 -9.33 -0.16
N ARG A 7 2.54 -8.80 0.94
CA ARG A 7 1.61 -7.66 0.89
C ARG A 7 2.32 -6.37 0.45
N LEU A 8 3.51 -6.10 0.95
CA LEU A 8 4.32 -4.95 0.51
C LEU A 8 4.62 -5.04 -0.98
N PHE A 9 4.99 -6.22 -1.47
CA PHE A 9 5.20 -6.45 -2.89
C PHE A 9 3.92 -6.20 -3.70
N GLN A 10 2.77 -6.71 -3.27
CA GLN A 10 1.47 -6.48 -3.92
C GLN A 10 1.10 -4.99 -3.97
N ILE A 11 1.30 -4.24 -2.88
CA ILE A 11 1.06 -2.78 -2.84
C ILE A 11 1.89 -2.09 -3.91
N VAL A 12 3.18 -2.39 -4.01
CA VAL A 12 4.07 -1.78 -5.02
C VAL A 12 3.62 -2.12 -6.45
N GLN A 13 3.15 -3.35 -6.71
CA GLN A 13 2.62 -3.70 -8.04
C GLN A 13 1.35 -2.92 -8.38
N ILE A 14 0.44 -2.77 -7.42
CA ILE A 14 -0.80 -2.01 -7.61
C ILE A 14 -0.50 -0.54 -7.91
N LEU A 15 0.45 0.05 -7.18
CA LEU A 15 0.87 1.45 -7.37
C LEU A 15 1.57 1.67 -8.70
N ARG A 16 2.40 0.72 -9.18
CA ARG A 16 3.05 0.83 -10.51
C ARG A 16 2.06 0.75 -11.68
N GLY A 17 0.97 0.00 -11.52
CA GLY A 17 0.01 -0.25 -12.59
C GLY A 17 -1.13 0.77 -12.69
N ARG A 18 -1.25 1.74 -11.77
CA ARG A 18 -2.38 2.67 -11.71
C ARG A 18 -1.93 4.11 -11.47
N ARG A 19 -2.67 5.05 -12.06
CA ARG A 19 -2.43 6.50 -11.93
C ARG A 19 -2.71 7.01 -10.51
N LEU A 20 -3.75 6.48 -9.84
CA LEU A 20 -4.16 6.83 -8.47
C LEU A 20 -4.87 5.63 -7.79
N THR A 21 -4.73 5.51 -6.47
CA THR A 21 -5.49 4.56 -5.63
C THR A 21 -5.67 5.15 -4.23
N THR A 22 -6.64 4.64 -3.46
CA THR A 22 -6.87 5.06 -2.07
C THR A 22 -6.45 3.96 -1.09
N ALA A 23 -6.22 4.33 0.17
CA ALA A 23 -5.96 3.37 1.24
C ALA A 23 -7.14 2.41 1.45
N ALA A 24 -8.38 2.91 1.35
CA ALA A 24 -9.61 2.12 1.43
C ALA A 24 -9.66 1.03 0.35
N LEU A 25 -9.36 1.36 -0.91
CA LEU A 25 -9.38 0.38 -2.01
C LEU A 25 -8.28 -0.68 -1.87
N LEU A 26 -7.11 -0.28 -1.37
CA LEU A 26 -6.03 -1.23 -1.06
C LEU A 26 -6.42 -2.15 0.12
N ALA A 27 -7.06 -1.59 1.14
CA ALA A 27 -7.52 -2.31 2.33
C ALA A 27 -8.55 -3.39 1.96
N GLU A 28 -9.54 -3.02 1.15
CA GLU A 28 -10.53 -3.96 0.62
C GLU A 28 -9.87 -5.06 -0.22
N ARG A 29 -9.02 -4.70 -1.19
CA ARG A 29 -8.39 -5.65 -2.11
C ARG A 29 -7.41 -6.62 -1.43
N LEU A 30 -6.76 -6.17 -0.36
CA LEU A 30 -5.75 -6.95 0.37
C LEU A 30 -6.31 -7.57 1.65
N GLU A 31 -7.60 -7.41 1.92
CA GLU A 31 -8.30 -7.93 3.10
C GLU A 31 -7.62 -7.53 4.42
N VAL A 32 -7.24 -6.26 4.53
CA VAL A 32 -6.63 -5.67 5.73
C VAL A 32 -7.29 -4.35 6.09
N SER A 33 -7.01 -3.82 7.28
CA SER A 33 -7.49 -2.50 7.66
C SER A 33 -6.74 -1.37 6.94
N GLU A 34 -7.37 -0.21 6.77
CA GLU A 34 -6.70 1.00 6.27
C GLU A 34 -5.47 1.39 7.12
N ARG A 35 -5.55 1.21 8.45
CA ARG A 35 -4.40 1.41 9.35
C ARG A 35 -3.20 0.54 8.96
N THR A 36 -3.46 -0.69 8.52
CA THR A 36 -2.41 -1.60 8.02
C THR A 36 -1.81 -1.07 6.73
N ILE A 37 -2.65 -0.57 5.82
CA ILE A 37 -2.19 0.08 4.58
C ILE A 37 -1.32 1.29 4.89
N TYR A 38 -1.76 2.23 5.73
CA TYR A 38 -0.97 3.41 6.06
C TYR A 38 0.39 3.06 6.67
N ARG A 39 0.44 2.03 7.55
CA ARG A 39 1.71 1.56 8.11
C ARG A 39 2.61 1.02 7.01
N ASP A 40 2.08 0.17 6.15
CA ASP A 40 2.83 -0.46 5.06
C ASP A 40 3.30 0.58 4.02
N ILE A 41 2.49 1.59 3.70
CA ILE A 41 2.91 2.74 2.87
C ILE A 41 4.06 3.50 3.52
N ARG A 42 3.96 3.78 4.84
CA ARG A 42 5.06 4.41 5.58
C ARG A 42 6.35 3.59 5.51
N ASP A 43 6.27 2.26 5.64
CA ASP A 43 7.43 1.40 5.53
C ASP A 43 8.04 1.43 4.12
N LEU A 44 7.20 1.44 3.08
CA LEU A 44 7.65 1.55 1.69
C LEU A 44 8.35 2.89 1.44
N SER A 45 7.79 4.00 1.91
CA SER A 45 8.43 5.31 1.82
C SER A 45 9.78 5.35 2.54
N LEU A 46 9.87 4.77 3.74
CA LEU A 46 11.14 4.66 4.48
C LEU A 46 12.18 3.77 3.76
N SER A 47 11.73 2.81 2.95
CA SER A 47 12.61 1.98 2.11
C SER A 47 13.00 2.64 0.76
N GLY A 48 12.55 3.87 0.50
CA GLY A 48 12.87 4.61 -0.72
C GLY A 48 11.98 4.28 -1.93
N VAL A 49 10.83 3.62 -1.73
CA VAL A 49 9.84 3.48 -2.79
C VAL A 49 9.18 4.85 -3.02
N PRO A 50 9.16 5.38 -4.25
CA PRO A 50 8.57 6.67 -4.57
C PRO A 50 7.03 6.56 -4.55
N VAL A 51 6.46 6.58 -3.35
CA VAL A 51 5.01 6.62 -3.13
C VAL A 51 4.67 8.02 -2.65
N GLU A 52 3.89 8.73 -3.46
CA GLU A 52 3.29 10.01 -3.09
C GLU A 52 1.83 9.78 -2.69
N GLY A 53 1.37 10.50 -1.69
CA GLY A 53 -0.02 10.44 -1.23
C GLY A 53 -0.45 11.80 -0.73
N GLU A 54 -1.65 12.21 -1.12
CA GLU A 54 -2.32 13.38 -0.56
C GLU A 54 -3.36 12.91 0.45
N ALA A 55 -3.66 13.76 1.45
CA ALA A 55 -4.84 13.53 2.28
C ALA A 55 -6.07 13.55 1.36
N GLY A 56 -6.89 12.50 1.46
CA GLY A 56 -8.13 12.39 0.69
C GLY A 56 -9.13 13.49 1.01
#